data_AF-A0A2I0VTD6-F1
#
_entry.id   AF-A0A2I0VTD6-F1
#
_cell.length_a   1.000
_cell.length_b   1.000
_cell.length_c   1.000
_cell.angle_alpha   90.00
_cell.angle_beta   90.00
_cell.angle_gamma   90.00
#
_symmetry.space_group_name_H-M   'P 1'
#
loop_
_entity.id
_entity.type
_entity.pdbx_description
1 polymer ?
#
loop_
_entity_poly.entity_id
_entity_poly.type
_entity_poly.pdbx_seq_one_letter_code
_entity_poly.pdbx_strand_id
1 'polypeptide(L)'
;MNENYNPVERRCKGGKERNIRVSQKISKSLQASNVGNRGSIDGTKHSTATPNSTLENSNAYIQELSEKINEMKISLESMEKERDFYFEKLRYVEILCQKPEVEHLPMTKAILKILYSNDDKHSPLPEAEESINESMDAADLEAEETQ
;
A
#
# COMPACT_ATOMS: atom_id res chain seq x y z
N MET A 1 6.69 -28.55 17.58
CA MET A 1 6.73 -27.67 16.39
C MET A 1 8.00 -28.01 15.62
N ASN A 2 7.95 -28.09 14.29
CA ASN A 2 9.11 -28.51 13.51
C ASN A 2 10.11 -27.34 13.41
N GLU A 3 11.16 -27.38 14.24
CA GLU A 3 12.11 -26.26 14.41
C GLU A 3 13.06 -26.07 13.21
N ASN A 4 12.92 -26.89 12.16
CA ASN A 4 13.78 -26.88 10.98
C ASN A 4 13.15 -26.18 9.77
N TYR A 5 12.16 -25.29 9.99
CA TYR A 5 11.52 -24.51 8.92
C TYR A 5 12.19 -23.15 8.76
N ASN A 6 13.10 -23.04 7.78
CA ASN A 6 13.71 -21.77 7.39
C ASN A 6 13.11 -21.28 6.04
N PRO A 7 12.29 -20.21 6.03
CA PRO A 7 11.64 -19.73 4.81
C PRO A 7 12.62 -19.10 3.82
N VAL A 8 13.78 -18.61 4.28
CA VAL A 8 14.76 -17.90 3.45
C VAL A 8 15.51 -18.86 2.52
N GLU A 9 15.85 -20.06 3.00
CA GLU A 9 16.60 -21.05 2.22
C GLU A 9 15.81 -21.63 1.04
N ARG A 10 14.49 -21.76 1.19
CA ARG A 10 13.59 -22.27 0.14
C ARG A 10 13.39 -21.26 -0.99
N ARG A 11 13.44 -19.96 -0.69
CA ARG A 11 13.31 -18.90 -1.70
C ARG A 11 14.51 -18.83 -2.64
N CYS A 12 15.72 -19.13 -2.15
CA CYS A 12 16.95 -18.99 -2.95
C CYS A 12 17.34 -20.25 -3.74
N LYS A 13 16.90 -21.46 -3.35
CA LYS A 13 17.29 -22.72 -4.02
C LYS A 13 16.19 -23.41 -4.84
N GLY A 14 15.04 -22.76 -5.05
CA GLY A 14 13.88 -23.35 -5.74
C GLY A 14 13.70 -22.96 -7.21
N GLY A 15 14.78 -22.96 -8.00
CA GLY A 15 14.75 -22.53 -9.41
C GLY A 15 15.29 -23.59 -10.37
N LYS A 16 14.74 -24.80 -10.35
CA LYS A 16 15.00 -25.78 -11.41
C LYS A 16 13.69 -26.40 -11.90
N GLU A 17 13.43 -26.10 -13.17
CA GLU A 17 12.42 -26.67 -14.07
C GLU A 17 11.03 -26.03 -13.89
N ARG A 18 10.50 -25.25 -14.85
CA ARG A 18 10.26 -25.61 -16.25
C ARG A 18 10.30 -24.35 -17.13
N ASN A 19 10.95 -24.50 -18.28
CA ASN A 19 11.01 -23.53 -19.37
C ASN A 19 9.60 -23.33 -19.96
N ILE A 20 9.04 -22.12 -19.95
CA ILE A 20 8.00 -21.74 -20.92
C ILE A 20 8.41 -20.39 -21.51
N ARG A 21 9.01 -20.46 -22.68
CA ARG A 21 9.26 -19.32 -23.57
C ARG A 21 7.91 -18.75 -24.00
N VAL A 22 7.79 -17.44 -23.85
CA VAL A 22 6.88 -16.59 -24.61
C VAL A 22 7.17 -16.80 -26.10
N SER A 23 6.20 -17.30 -26.87
CA SER A 23 6.10 -17.02 -28.30
C SER A 23 4.70 -17.34 -28.84
N GLN A 24 4.25 -16.47 -29.72
CA GLN A 24 2.94 -16.37 -30.33
C GLN A 24 2.65 -17.50 -31.36
N LYS A 25 1.36 -17.58 -31.77
CA LYS A 25 0.80 -17.89 -33.12
C LYS A 25 0.13 -19.27 -33.36
N ILE A 26 -1.19 -19.19 -33.62
CA ILE A 26 -1.94 -19.70 -34.80
C ILE A 26 -2.05 -21.23 -35.05
N SER A 27 -3.27 -21.74 -34.81
CA SER A 27 -4.16 -22.60 -35.62
C SER A 27 -3.73 -23.90 -36.32
N LYS A 28 -4.71 -24.85 -36.30
CA LYS A 28 -4.96 -26.05 -37.15
C LYS A 28 -4.07 -27.27 -36.83
N SER A 29 -4.42 -28.54 -37.04
CA SER A 29 -5.61 -29.33 -37.40
C SER A 29 -5.09 -30.76 -37.65
N LEU A 30 -5.98 -31.76 -37.62
CA LEU A 30 -5.89 -33.10 -38.22
C LEU A 30 -5.54 -34.30 -37.32
N GLN A 31 -6.34 -35.32 -37.59
CA GLN A 31 -6.58 -36.59 -36.93
C GLN A 31 -5.55 -37.64 -37.34
N ALA A 32 -5.37 -38.68 -36.52
CA ALA A 32 -5.13 -40.04 -37.01
C ALA A 32 -5.53 -41.07 -35.95
N SER A 33 -6.35 -42.01 -36.39
CA SER A 33 -6.87 -43.22 -35.76
C SER A 33 -5.79 -44.21 -35.30
N ASN A 34 -6.03 -44.94 -34.21
CA ASN A 34 -5.69 -46.36 -34.20
C ASN A 34 -6.64 -47.20 -33.34
N VAL A 35 -6.95 -48.38 -33.88
CA VAL A 35 -7.98 -49.33 -33.48
C VAL A 35 -7.45 -50.30 -32.42
N GLY A 36 -8.28 -50.63 -31.44
CA GLY A 36 -8.31 -51.97 -30.85
C GLY A 36 -7.78 -52.10 -29.42
N ASN A 37 -8.69 -52.17 -28.45
CA ASN A 37 -8.66 -53.29 -27.50
C ASN A 37 -10.05 -53.50 -26.90
N ARG A 38 -10.67 -54.65 -27.21
CA ARG A 38 -11.90 -55.13 -26.55
C ARG A 38 -11.47 -55.90 -25.30
N GLY A 39 -11.75 -55.33 -24.13
CA GLY A 39 -11.69 -56.03 -22.85
C GLY A 39 -13.10 -56.09 -22.25
N SER A 40 -13.71 -57.27 -22.32
CA SER A 40 -14.97 -57.63 -21.68
C SER A 40 -14.71 -58.01 -20.23
N ILE A 41 -15.41 -57.41 -19.26
CA ILE A 41 -16.28 -58.13 -18.29
C ILE A 41 -16.83 -57.16 -17.23
N ASP A 42 -18.08 -57.46 -16.89
CA ASP A 42 -18.99 -56.96 -15.88
C ASP A 42 -18.39 -56.83 -14.45
N GLY A 43 -18.89 -55.86 -13.68
CA GLY A 43 -18.35 -55.56 -12.34
C GLY A 43 -18.86 -54.28 -11.69
N THR A 44 -20.16 -54.24 -11.42
CA THR A 44 -20.94 -53.26 -10.65
C THR A 44 -20.22 -52.55 -9.48
N LYS A 45 -20.05 -51.23 -9.64
CA LYS A 45 -20.22 -50.12 -8.65
C LYS A 45 -19.63 -50.29 -7.24
N HIS A 46 -18.36 -49.93 -7.09
CA HIS A 46 -17.86 -49.34 -5.84
C HIS A 46 -17.24 -47.98 -6.15
N SER A 47 -17.92 -46.91 -5.72
CA SER A 47 -17.33 -45.63 -5.29
C SER A 47 -18.50 -44.77 -4.83
N THR A 48 -18.79 -44.84 -3.54
CA THR A 48 -19.58 -43.84 -2.82
C THR A 48 -18.89 -42.49 -2.98
N ALA A 49 -19.28 -41.74 -4.01
CA ALA A 49 -18.86 -40.36 -4.20
C ALA A 49 -19.71 -39.47 -3.29
N THR A 50 -19.17 -39.10 -2.14
CA THR A 50 -19.56 -37.90 -1.36
C THR A 50 -18.43 -37.53 -0.39
N PRO A 51 -18.20 -36.24 -0.05
CA PRO A 51 -18.74 -35.02 -0.65
C PRO A 51 -17.62 -34.03 -1.07
N ASN A 52 -17.86 -33.28 -2.15
CA ASN A 52 -17.07 -32.11 -2.58
C ASN A 52 -17.01 -30.96 -1.55
N SER A 53 -17.53 -31.14 -0.33
CA SER A 53 -17.70 -30.12 0.70
C SER A 53 -16.39 -29.46 1.17
N THR A 54 -15.29 -30.21 1.25
CA THR A 54 -13.99 -29.68 1.72
C THR A 54 -13.33 -28.76 0.70
N LEU A 55 -13.53 -29.02 -0.60
CA LEU A 55 -13.01 -28.18 -1.68
C LEU A 55 -13.85 -26.89 -1.81
N GLU A 56 -15.17 -26.99 -1.71
CA GLU A 56 -16.08 -25.83 -1.70
C GLU A 56 -15.81 -24.90 -0.50
N ASN A 57 -15.60 -25.45 0.70
CA ASN A 57 -15.22 -24.66 1.88
C ASN A 57 -13.86 -23.97 1.72
N SER A 58 -12.91 -24.62 1.05
CA SER A 58 -11.58 -24.03 0.77
C SER A 58 -11.69 -22.89 -0.25
N ASN A 59 -12.52 -23.06 -1.28
CA ASN A 59 -12.76 -22.01 -2.28
C ASN A 59 -13.48 -20.79 -1.67
N ALA A 60 -14.47 -21.00 -0.80
CA ALA A 60 -15.15 -19.93 -0.08
C ALA A 60 -14.17 -19.14 0.81
N TYR A 61 -13.29 -19.83 1.53
CA TYR A 61 -12.26 -19.19 2.35
C TYR A 61 -11.23 -18.41 1.51
N ILE A 62 -10.81 -18.96 0.36
CA ILE A 62 -9.94 -18.25 -0.59
C ILE A 62 -10.62 -17.00 -1.14
N GLN A 63 -11.92 -17.06 -1.44
CA GLN A 63 -12.68 -15.92 -1.90
C GLN A 63 -12.78 -14.84 -0.81
N GLU A 64 -13.14 -15.20 0.42
CA GLU A 64 -13.21 -14.27 1.56
C GLU A 64 -11.86 -13.57 1.79
N LEU A 65 -10.77 -14.34 1.80
CA LEU A 65 -9.42 -13.76 1.92
C LEU A 65 -9.08 -12.85 0.74
N SER A 66 -9.50 -13.20 -0.47
CA SER A 66 -9.28 -12.38 -1.66
C SER A 66 -10.05 -11.06 -1.61
N GLU A 67 -11.29 -11.09 -1.11
CA GLU A 67 -12.12 -9.91 -0.88
C GLU A 67 -11.48 -9.00 0.17
N LYS A 68 -11.02 -9.56 1.29
CA LYS A 68 -10.31 -8.79 2.33
C LYS A 68 -9.02 -8.15 1.82
N ILE A 69 -8.24 -8.88 1.02
CA ILE A 69 -7.05 -8.33 0.36
C ILE A 69 -7.44 -7.17 -0.57
N ASN A 70 -8.53 -7.30 -1.32
CA ASN A 70 -8.98 -6.26 -2.23
C ASN A 70 -9.47 -5.00 -1.48
N GLU A 71 -10.25 -5.18 -0.42
CA GLU A 71 -10.68 -4.07 0.45
C GLU A 71 -9.50 -3.33 1.05
N MET A 72 -8.52 -4.06 1.60
CA MET A 72 -7.30 -3.47 2.14
C MET A 72 -6.52 -2.70 1.07
N LYS A 73 -6.42 -3.21 -0.15
CA LYS A 73 -5.77 -2.50 -1.26
C LYS A 73 -6.46 -1.19 -1.61
N ILE A 74 -7.80 -1.20 -1.69
CA ILE A 74 -8.58 0.01 -1.97
C ILE A 74 -8.40 1.03 -0.83
N SER A 75 -8.41 0.58 0.43
CA SER A 75 -8.17 1.43 1.59
C SER A 75 -6.78 2.07 1.57
N LEU A 76 -5.74 1.28 1.24
CA LEU A 76 -4.38 1.79 1.09
C LEU A 76 -4.28 2.82 -0.05
N GLU A 77 -4.87 2.54 -1.22
CA GLU A 77 -4.85 3.47 -2.35
C GLU A 77 -5.55 4.80 -1.98
N SER A 78 -6.67 4.73 -1.26
CA SER A 78 -7.36 5.94 -0.77
C SER A 78 -6.49 6.72 0.21
N MET A 79 -5.85 6.04 1.15
CA MET A 79 -4.96 6.65 2.14
C MET A 79 -3.72 7.27 1.49
N GLU A 80 -3.15 6.63 0.48
CA GLU A 80 -2.04 7.17 -0.30
C GLU A 80 -2.45 8.45 -1.04
N LYS A 81 -3.65 8.49 -1.63
CA LYS A 81 -4.19 9.70 -2.27
C LYS A 81 -4.38 10.83 -1.27
N GLU A 82 -4.92 10.54 -0.08
CA GLU A 82 -5.09 11.55 0.97
C GLU A 82 -3.73 12.05 1.48
N ARG A 83 -2.77 11.16 1.74
CA ARG A 83 -1.40 11.52 2.12
C ARG A 83 -0.78 12.46 1.09
N ASP A 84 -0.85 12.11 -0.18
CA ASP A 84 -0.27 12.90 -1.26
C ASP A 84 -0.98 14.26 -1.41
N PHE A 85 -2.31 14.28 -1.29
CA PHE A 85 -3.11 15.50 -1.32
C PHE A 85 -2.75 16.49 -0.21
N TYR A 86 -2.56 16.01 1.02
CA TYR A 86 -2.15 16.88 2.13
C TYR A 86 -0.69 17.34 1.98
N PHE A 87 0.21 16.42 1.63
CA PHE A 87 1.62 16.74 1.44
C PHE A 87 1.85 17.77 0.33
N GLU A 88 1.15 17.64 -0.80
CA GLU A 88 1.24 18.59 -1.90
C GLU A 88 0.84 20.02 -1.47
N LYS A 89 -0.23 20.15 -0.67
CA LYS A 89 -0.65 21.45 -0.14
C LYS A 89 0.37 22.04 0.83
N LEU A 90 0.90 21.24 1.75
CA LEU A 90 1.94 21.68 2.68
C LEU A 90 3.19 22.13 1.92
N ARG A 91 3.56 21.40 0.87
CA ARG A 91 4.67 21.78 -0.02
C ARG A 91 4.41 23.10 -0.74
N TYR A 92 3.20 23.36 -1.24
CA TYR A 92 2.87 24.66 -1.84
C TYR A 92 2.94 25.80 -0.84
N VAL A 93 2.43 25.60 0.39
CA VAL A 93 2.54 26.59 1.47
C VAL A 93 4.00 26.88 1.80
N GLU A 94 4.84 25.84 1.91
CA GLU A 94 6.28 25.97 2.17
C GLU A 94 6.97 26.81 1.08
N ILE A 95 6.70 26.51 -0.21
CA ILE A 95 7.27 27.28 -1.34
C ILE A 95 6.87 28.75 -1.24
N LEU A 96 5.61 29.05 -0.87
CA LEU A 96 5.15 30.43 -0.71
C LEU A 96 5.85 31.12 0.46
N CYS A 97 6.09 30.41 1.56
CA CYS A 97 6.78 30.93 2.75
C CYS A 97 8.27 31.22 2.51
N GLN A 98 8.91 30.52 1.56
CA GLN A 98 10.32 30.72 1.19
C GLN A 98 10.57 31.90 0.22
N LYS A 99 9.53 32.68 -0.11
CA LYS A 99 9.67 33.86 -0.95
C LYS A 99 10.34 35.00 -0.16
N PRO A 100 11.36 35.70 -0.71
CA PRO A 100 12.08 36.77 -0.01
C PRO A 100 11.17 37.88 0.52
N GLU A 101 10.04 38.14 -0.15
CA GLU A 101 9.10 39.18 0.21
C GLU A 101 8.33 38.88 1.51
N VAL A 102 8.23 37.62 1.94
CA VAL A 102 7.43 37.21 3.10
C VAL A 102 8.19 36.38 4.13
N GLU A 103 9.38 35.87 3.81
CA GLU A 103 10.15 34.97 4.69
C GLU A 103 10.51 35.60 6.05
N HIS A 104 10.63 36.92 6.10
CA HIS A 104 11.01 37.66 7.30
C HIS A 104 9.82 37.88 8.26
N LEU A 105 8.58 37.72 7.78
CA LEU A 105 7.39 37.95 8.58
C LEU A 105 7.29 36.93 9.74
N PRO A 106 6.96 37.36 10.97
CA PRO A 106 6.81 36.46 12.11
C PRO A 106 5.81 35.32 11.85
N MET A 107 4.71 35.62 11.18
CA MET A 107 3.71 34.62 10.75
C MET A 107 4.32 33.54 9.86
N THR A 108 5.18 33.91 8.91
CA THR A 108 5.86 32.96 8.03
C THR A 108 6.80 32.05 8.81
N LYS A 109 7.53 32.61 9.78
CA LYS A 109 8.40 31.83 10.67
C LYS A 109 7.59 30.84 11.52
N ALA A 110 6.43 31.25 12.04
CA ALA A 110 5.52 30.38 12.78
C ALA A 110 4.97 29.23 11.91
N ILE A 111 4.60 29.50 10.65
CA ILE A 111 4.17 28.46 9.71
C ILE A 111 5.31 27.46 9.42
N LEU A 112 6.52 27.96 9.16
CA LEU A 112 7.68 27.09 8.92
C LEU A 112 8.03 26.23 10.14
N LYS A 113 7.87 26.78 11.35
CA LYS A 113 8.05 26.03 12.60
C LYS A 113 7.08 24.85 12.71
N ILE A 114 5.83 25.05 12.31
CA ILE A 114 4.84 23.95 12.22
C ILE A 114 5.29 22.92 11.18
N LEU A 115 5.65 23.36 9.97
CA LEU A 115 6.03 22.49 8.85
C LEU A 115 7.30 21.65 9.11
N TYR A 116 8.23 22.14 9.92
CA TYR A 116 9.50 21.49 10.23
C TYR A 116 9.55 20.83 11.62
N SER A 117 8.42 20.79 12.34
CA SER A 117 8.37 20.10 13.63
C SER A 117 8.60 18.60 13.46
N ASN A 118 9.39 18.01 14.36
CA ASN A 118 9.76 16.58 14.31
C ASN A 118 8.80 15.68 15.12
N ASP A 119 7.78 16.24 15.76
CA ASP A 119 7.03 15.57 16.82
C ASP A 119 5.53 15.47 16.50
N ASP A 120 5.12 14.34 15.91
CA ASP A 120 3.70 14.04 15.68
C ASP A 120 2.88 13.94 16.98
N LYS A 121 3.55 13.89 18.15
CA LYS A 121 2.94 13.65 19.47
C LYS A 121 2.61 14.93 20.24
N HIS A 122 3.26 16.04 19.90
CA HIS A 122 3.04 17.34 20.52
C HIS A 122 2.81 18.36 19.41
N SER A 123 1.59 18.88 19.32
CA SER A 123 1.26 19.88 18.30
C SER A 123 2.19 21.09 18.44
N PRO A 124 2.90 21.53 17.39
CA PRO A 124 3.75 22.73 17.41
C PRO A 124 2.92 24.02 17.46
N LEU A 125 1.59 23.92 17.39
CA LEU A 125 0.68 25.06 17.30
C LEU A 125 0.81 26.05 18.47
N PRO A 126 0.85 25.63 19.76
CA PRO A 126 0.97 26.57 20.88
C PRO A 126 2.28 27.37 20.83
N GLU A 127 3.39 26.72 20.46
CA GLU A 127 4.72 27.34 20.38
C GLU A 127 4.85 28.28 19.17
N ALA A 128 4.09 28.02 18.11
CA ALA A 128 4.01 28.87 16.93
C ALA A 128 3.14 30.12 17.19
N GLU A 129 2.04 29.98 17.93
CA GLU A 129 1.18 31.09 18.35
C GLU A 129 1.91 32.06 19.29
N GLU A 130 2.69 31.55 20.24
CA GLU A 130 3.54 32.36 21.12
C GLU A 130 4.56 33.19 20.32
N SER A 131 5.19 32.60 19.31
CA SER A 131 6.16 33.28 18.44
C SER A 131 5.54 34.46 17.66
N ILE A 132 4.23 34.42 17.38
CA ILE A 132 3.51 35.52 16.74
C ILE A 132 3.22 36.62 17.78
N ASN A 133 2.74 36.24 18.97
CA ASN A 133 2.39 37.19 20.03
C ASN A 133 3.61 37.98 20.53
N GLU A 134 4.75 37.32 20.74
CA GLU A 134 6.00 37.99 21.14
C GLU A 134 6.46 39.05 20.13
N SER A 135 6.24 38.78 18.83
CA SER A 135 6.61 39.73 17.77
C SER A 135 5.66 40.94 17.67
N MET A 136 4.42 40.81 18.17
CA MET A 136 3.48 41.91 18.28
C MET A 136 3.80 42.80 19.49
N ASP A 137 4.13 42.20 20.63
CA ASP A 137 4.54 42.95 21.84
C ASP A 137 5.84 43.73 21.62
N ALA A 138 6.79 43.21 20.82
CA ALA A 138 8.01 43.93 20.48
C ALA A 138 7.77 45.17 19.57
N ALA A 139 6.69 45.16 18.77
CA ALA A 139 6.35 46.29 17.89
C ALA A 139 5.65 47.43 18.65
N ASP A 140 4.92 47.12 19.72
CA ASP A 140 4.27 48.13 20.58
C ASP A 140 5.25 48.83 21.53
N LEU A 141 6.38 48.21 21.87
CA LEU A 141 7.42 48.84 22.70
C LEU A 141 8.29 49.87 21.93
N GLU A 142 8.52 49.67 20.62
CA GLU A 142 9.25 50.64 19.78
C GLU A 142 8.44 51.92 19.49
N ALA A 143 7.12 51.89 19.69
CA ALA A 143 6.24 53.06 19.53
C ALA A 143 6.27 54.02 20.72
N GLU A 144 6.78 53.60 21.89
CA GLU A 144 6.85 54.46 23.10
C GLU A 144 8.22 55.11 23.33
N GLU A 145 9.30 54.66 22.68
CA GLU A 145 10.67 55.22 22.89
C GLU A 145 11.00 56.41 21.97
N THR A 146 10.05 56.86 21.13
CA THR A 146 10.24 58.00 20.21
C THR A 146 9.52 59.29 20.61
N GLN A 147 9.10 59.44 21.87
CA GLN A 147 8.46 60.67 22.37
C GLN A 147 9.27 61.44 23.42
#